data_AF-A0A1A2DX02-F1
#
_entry.id   AF-A0A1A2DX02-F1
#
_cell.length_a   1.000
_cell.length_b   1.000
_cell.length_c   1.000
_cell.angle_alpha   90.00
_cell.angle_beta   90.00
_cell.angle_gamma   90.00
#
_symmetry.space_group_name_H-M   'P 1'
#
loop_
_entity.id
_entity.type
_entity.pdbx_description
1 polymer ?
#
loop_
_entity_poly.entity_id
_entity_poly.type
_entity_poly.pdbx_seq_one_letter_code
_entity_poly.pdbx_strand_id
1 'polypeptide(L)'
;MNLHETCTTDQAAPQFDHDWQRRAFGLALALSEFRHFDWSDFQQSLIETIGRWEESPETDRGDWRYYDHWVSALERVIHDHHLLTAPARMTGDSHD
;
A
#
# COMPACT_ATOMS: atom_id res chain seq x y z
N MET A 1 33.82 -22.53 2.23
CA MET A 1 33.55 -21.25 1.55
C MET A 1 33.06 -20.28 2.62
N ASN A 2 33.91 -19.34 3.04
CA ASN A 2 33.50 -18.31 4.00
C ASN A 2 32.93 -17.14 3.18
N LEU A 3 31.62 -16.92 3.32
CA LEU A 3 30.95 -15.74 2.77
C LEU A 3 31.42 -14.52 3.58
N HIS A 4 31.76 -13.44 2.88
CA HIS A 4 32.18 -12.17 3.48
C HIS A 4 31.01 -11.55 4.27
N GLU A 5 31.23 -10.92 5.43
CA GLU A 5 30.15 -10.40 6.31
C GLU A 5 29.23 -9.36 5.64
N THR A 6 29.69 -8.71 4.58
CA THR A 6 28.86 -7.81 3.75
C THR A 6 28.05 -8.52 2.66
N CYS A 7 28.17 -9.85 2.54
CA CYS A 7 27.30 -10.71 1.74
C CYS A 7 26.06 -11.12 2.56
N THR A 8 25.46 -10.17 3.28
CA THR A 8 24.09 -10.29 3.77
C THR A 8 23.27 -9.31 2.94
N THR A 9 22.68 -9.80 1.86
CA THR A 9 21.72 -9.04 1.07
C THR A 9 20.47 -8.81 1.91
N ASP A 10 20.46 -7.81 2.79
CA ASP A 10 19.25 -7.41 3.53
C ASP A 10 19.24 -5.98 4.11
N GLN A 11 20.33 -5.19 4.02
CA GLN A 11 20.30 -3.84 4.65
C GLN A 11 19.32 -2.85 4.00
N ALA A 12 18.79 -3.16 2.82
CA ALA A 12 17.80 -2.34 2.11
C ALA A 12 16.42 -3.03 1.98
N ALA A 13 16.21 -4.17 2.62
CA ALA A 13 14.91 -4.83 2.58
C ALA A 13 13.88 -4.02 3.40
N PRO A 14 12.66 -3.83 2.87
CA PRO A 14 11.60 -3.19 3.63
C PRO A 14 11.33 -3.98 4.91
N GLN A 15 11.41 -3.29 6.05
CA GLN A 15 11.10 -3.84 7.35
C GLN A 15 9.59 -3.81 7.55
N PHE A 16 9.05 -4.84 8.22
CA PHE A 16 7.62 -4.98 8.51
C PHE A 16 7.45 -5.34 9.99
N ASP A 17 6.77 -4.48 10.74
CA ASP A 17 6.41 -4.70 12.15
C ASP A 17 5.18 -5.61 12.30
N HIS A 18 4.35 -5.69 11.26
CA HIS A 18 3.14 -6.50 11.25
C HIS A 18 2.93 -7.22 9.91
N ASP A 19 2.34 -8.42 9.97
CA ASP A 19 2.06 -9.26 8.78
C ASP A 19 1.26 -8.53 7.69
N TRP A 20 0.34 -7.65 8.08
CA TRP A 20 -0.48 -6.90 7.13
C TRP A 20 0.35 -5.91 6.30
N GLN A 21 1.46 -5.38 6.83
CA GLN A 21 2.31 -4.43 6.12
C GLN A 21 3.00 -5.11 4.93
N ARG A 22 3.47 -6.34 5.14
CA ARG A 22 4.04 -7.16 4.06
C ARG A 22 3.02 -7.47 2.97
N ARG A 23 1.77 -7.72 3.36
CA ARG A 23 0.67 -7.96 2.41
C ARG A 23 0.32 -6.71 1.61
N ALA A 24 0.24 -5.55 2.26
CA ALA A 24 -0.02 -4.27 1.59
C ALA A 24 1.09 -3.91 0.60
N PHE A 25 2.35 -4.09 0.98
CA PHE A 25 3.51 -3.91 0.10
C PHE A 25 3.44 -4.85 -1.12
N GLY A 26 3.24 -6.15 -0.87
CA GLY A 26 3.15 -7.15 -1.93
C GLY A 26 1.98 -6.89 -2.88
N LEU A 27 0.84 -6.43 -2.37
CA LEU A 27 -0.33 -6.09 -3.19
C LEU A 27 -0.06 -4.89 -4.10
N ALA A 28 0.53 -3.82 -3.56
CA ALA A 28 0.90 -2.64 -4.36
C ALA A 28 1.87 -3.01 -5.50
N LEU A 29 2.89 -3.83 -5.18
CA LEU A 29 3.86 -4.29 -6.17
C LEU A 29 3.20 -5.16 -7.24
N ALA A 30 2.42 -6.17 -6.84
CA ALA A 30 1.75 -7.07 -7.77
C ALA A 30 0.84 -6.30 -8.73
N LEU A 31 0.00 -5.38 -8.23
CA LEU A 31 -0.89 -4.59 -9.08
C LEU A 31 -0.12 -3.78 -10.13
N SER A 32 1.03 -3.23 -9.76
CA SER A 32 1.88 -2.49 -10.70
C SER A 32 2.58 -3.41 -11.70
N GLU A 33 3.13 -4.54 -11.26
CA GLU A 33 3.76 -5.54 -12.13
C GLU A 33 2.77 -6.11 -13.16
N PHE A 34 1.51 -6.31 -12.77
CA PHE A 34 0.41 -6.69 -13.67
C PHE A 34 -0.18 -5.54 -14.48
N ARG A 35 0.46 -4.35 -14.46
CA ARG A 35 0.11 -3.17 -15.27
C ARG A 35 -1.29 -2.62 -15.01
N HIS A 36 -1.83 -2.81 -13.81
CA HIS A 36 -3.09 -2.18 -13.41
C HIS A 36 -2.91 -0.67 -13.14
N PHE A 37 -1.72 -0.26 -12.70
CA PHE A 37 -1.27 1.13 -12.61
C PHE A 37 0.26 1.19 -12.74
N ASP A 38 0.81 2.36 -13.12
CA ASP A 38 2.26 2.53 -13.15
C ASP A 38 2.80 2.79 -11.73
N TRP A 39 3.97 2.24 -11.42
CA TRP A 39 4.57 2.38 -10.08
C TRP A 39 4.75 3.86 -9.68
N SER A 40 5.01 4.74 -10.65
CA SER A 40 5.08 6.18 -10.44
C SER A 40 3.78 6.78 -9.90
N ASP A 41 2.62 6.28 -10.31
CA ASP A 41 1.32 6.78 -9.87
C ASP A 41 1.13 6.50 -8.37
N PHE A 42 1.55 5.32 -7.93
CA PHE A 42 1.61 4.97 -6.51
C PHE A 42 2.60 5.83 -5.74
N GLN A 43 3.81 6.05 -6.26
CA GLN A 43 4.79 6.93 -5.61
C GLN A 43 4.28 8.36 -5.44
N GLN A 44 3.61 8.92 -6.45
CA GLN A 44 3.01 10.24 -6.36
C GLN A 44 1.87 10.27 -5.34
N SER A 45 0.97 9.29 -5.36
CA SER A 45 -0.12 9.18 -4.37
C SER A 45 0.41 9.10 -2.93
N LEU A 46 1.54 8.40 -2.71
CA LEU A 46 2.19 8.31 -1.41
C LEU A 46 2.78 9.65 -0.95
N ILE A 47 3.47 10.35 -1.85
CA ILE A 47 4.01 11.70 -1.58
C ILE A 47 2.87 12.65 -1.20
N GLU A 48 1.78 12.68 -1.97
CA GLU A 48 0.62 13.52 -1.66
C GLU A 48 -0.06 13.16 -0.34
N THR A 49 -0.10 11.86 0.00
CA THR A 49 -0.74 11.39 1.23
C THR A 49 0.09 11.76 2.46
N ILE A 50 1.41 11.60 2.39
CA ILE A 50 2.33 12.04 3.43
C ILE A 50 2.31 13.56 3.55
N GLY A 51 2.37 14.31 2.44
CA GLY A 51 2.33 15.77 2.45
C GLY A 51 1.06 16.31 3.12
N ARG A 52 -0.11 15.74 2.81
CA ARG A 52 -1.37 16.09 3.49
C ARG A 52 -1.33 15.82 5.00
N TRP A 53 -0.69 14.73 5.43
CA TRP A 53 -0.51 14.46 6.85
C TRP A 53 0.46 15.46 7.50
N GLU A 54 1.56 15.81 6.83
CA GLU A 54 2.54 16.80 7.31
C GLU A 54 1.97 18.23 7.39
N GLU A 55 0.95 18.54 6.59
CA GLU A 55 0.26 19.83 6.62
C GLU A 55 -0.87 19.87 7.68
N SER A 56 -1.33 18.73 8.18
CA SER A 56 -2.44 18.65 9.13
C SER A 56 -2.07 19.24 10.51
N PRO A 57 -2.99 19.83 11.29
CA PRO A 57 -2.66 20.37 12.62
C PRO A 57 -2.04 19.31 13.55
N GLU A 58 -1.12 19.70 14.44
CA GLU A 58 -0.50 18.75 15.41
C GLU A 58 -1.54 18.07 16.32
N THR A 59 -2.67 18.74 16.59
CA THR A 59 -3.79 18.16 17.35
C THR A 59 -4.47 17.00 16.64
N ASP A 60 -4.37 16.96 15.31
CA ASP A 60 -5.01 15.96 14.45
C ASP A 60 -3.98 14.94 13.92
N ARG A 61 -2.69 15.26 14.00
CA ARG A 61 -1.59 14.33 13.71
C ARG A 61 -1.43 13.35 14.88
N GLY A 62 -1.94 12.14 14.69
CA GLY A 62 -1.53 10.98 15.50
C GLY A 62 -0.08 10.58 15.24
N ASP A 63 0.34 9.46 15.82
CA ASP A 63 1.69 8.93 15.63
C ASP A 63 2.01 8.65 14.15
N TRP A 64 3.28 8.84 13.78
CA TRP A 64 3.77 8.55 12.43
C TRP A 64 3.69 7.04 12.14
N ARG A 65 2.89 6.67 11.14
CA ARG A 65 2.66 5.27 10.75
C ARG A 65 2.83 5.11 9.24
N TYR A 66 4.06 4.82 8.82
CA TYR A 66 4.43 4.75 7.40
C TYR A 66 3.51 3.84 6.56
N TYR A 67 3.24 2.61 7.04
CA TYR A 67 2.40 1.68 6.30
C TYR A 67 0.90 2.02 6.32
N ASP A 68 0.43 2.84 7.25
CA ASP A 68 -0.93 3.38 7.16
C ASP A 68 -1.04 4.36 5.98
N HIS A 69 -0.06 5.26 5.84
CA HIS A 69 0.02 6.15 4.67
C HIS A 69 0.18 5.37 3.35
N TRP A 70 0.96 4.28 3.38
CA TRP A 70 1.09 3.36 2.25
C TRP A 70 -0.26 2.78 1.81
N VAL A 71 -1.05 2.27 2.76
CA VAL A 71 -2.38 1.71 2.47
C VAL A 71 -3.32 2.79 1.97
N SER A 72 -3.38 3.96 2.60
CA SER A 72 -4.23 5.07 2.13
C SER A 72 -3.86 5.55 0.71
N ALA A 73 -2.56 5.59 0.39
CA ALA A 73 -2.10 5.92 -0.96
C ALA A 73 -2.51 4.84 -1.98
N LEU A 74 -2.40 3.56 -1.60
CA LEU A 74 -2.78 2.43 -2.43
C LEU A 74 -4.29 2.43 -2.72
N GLU A 75 -5.12 2.67 -1.70
CA GLU A 75 -6.58 2.78 -1.85
C GLU A 75 -6.97 3.86 -2.86
N ARG A 76 -6.28 5.01 -2.82
CA ARG A 76 -6.51 6.10 -3.76
C ARG A 76 -6.18 5.73 -5.20
N VAL A 77 -5.02 5.11 -5.44
CA VAL A 77 -4.64 4.65 -6.79
C VAL A 77 -5.61 3.60 -7.30
N ILE A 78 -5.98 2.64 -6.47
CA ILE A 78 -6.96 1.59 -6.81
C ILE A 78 -8.31 2.20 -7.21
N HIS A 79 -8.76 3.23 -6.48
CA HIS A 79 -9.99 3.95 -6.78
C HIS A 79 -9.88 4.73 -8.10
N ASP A 80 -8.81 5.50 -8.29
CA ASP A 80 -8.61 6.38 -9.44
C ASP A 80 -8.41 5.58 -10.74
N HIS A 81 -7.87 4.36 -10.65
CA HIS A 81 -7.75 3.43 -11.77
C HIS A 81 -8.98 2.51 -11.93
N HIS A 82 -10.03 2.69 -11.12
CA HIS A 82 -11.28 1.91 -11.17
C HIS A 82 -11.09 0.39 -11.05
N LEU A 83 -10.12 -0.05 -10.23
CA LEU A 83 -9.78 -1.47 -10.09
C LEU A 83 -10.74 -2.23 -9.17
N LEU A 84 -11.60 -1.52 -8.44
CA LEU A 84 -12.64 -2.12 -7.60
C LEU A 84 -13.96 -2.17 -8.37
N THR A 85 -14.47 -3.39 -8.54
CA THR A 85 -15.86 -3.58 -8.91
C THR A 85 -16.67 -3.75 -7.63
N ALA A 86 -17.80 -3.06 -7.51
CA ALA A 86 -18.72 -3.32 -6.42
C ALA A 86 -19.05 -4.82 -6.38
N PRO A 87 -19.05 -5.47 -5.21
CA PRO A 87 -19.40 -6.88 -5.13
C PRO A 87 -20.77 -7.07 -5.78
N ALA A 88 -20.91 -8.13 -6.58
CA ALA A 88 -22.21 -8.51 -7.11
C ALA A 88 -23.18 -8.54 -5.93
N ARG A 89 -24.22 -7.69 -5.97
CA ARG A 89 -25.24 -7.69 -4.94
C ARG A 89 -25.74 -9.11 -4.91
N MET A 90 -25.46 -9.83 -3.83
CA MET A 90 -26.07 -11.12 -3.58
C MET A 90 -27.54 -10.82 -3.33
N THR A 91 -28.32 -10.70 -4.41
CA THR A 91 -29.77 -10.75 -4.35
C THR A 91 -30.05 -12.13 -3.83
N GLY A 92 -30.31 -12.24 -2.52
CA GLY A 92 -30.84 -13.43 -1.89
C GLY A 92 -32.24 -13.67 -2.45
N ASP A 93 -32.31 -14.12 -3.70
CA ASP A 93 -33.48 -14.78 -4.23
C ASP A 93 -33.30 -16.26 -3.88
N SER A 94 -33.74 -16.62 -2.68
CA SER A 94 -34.06 -17.99 -2.33
C SER A 94 -35.57 -18.06 -2.23
N HIS A 95 -36.16 -18.38 -3.38
CA HIS A 95 -37.51 -18.88 -3.53
C HIS A 95 -37.49 -20.38 -3.23
N ASP A 96 -38.04 -20.78 -2.07
CA ASP A 96 -39.12 -21.78 -1.90
C ASP A 96 -39.53 -21.86 -0.42
#